data_AF-A0A023BXC4-F1
#
_entry.id   AF-A0A023BXC4-F1
#
_cell.length_a   1.000
_cell.length_b   1.000
_cell.length_c   1.000
_cell.angle_alpha   90.00
_cell.angle_beta   90.00
_cell.angle_gamma   90.00
#
_symmetry.space_group_name_H-M   'P 1'
#
loop_
_entity.id
_entity.type
_entity.pdbx_description
1 polymer ?
#
loop_
_entity_poly.entity_id
_entity_poly.type
_entity_poly.pdbx_seq_one_letter_code
_entity_poly.pdbx_strand_id
1 'polypeptide(L)'
;HQNYLSDFNFDASTNEIVCDYSDSGNTYIYKINVDNGQTTSIQSNPAAGRYENWIMSADNRLFTYKDGVTPHQIVEIDKTNGNVINVIADIDHQNYLSDFNFDASTNEIICNYSNNDSTYIYKINVDNGQTTSIQSNPTAGRYENWITKNE
;
A
#
# COMPACT_ATOMS: atom_id res chain seq x y z
N HIS A 1 -21.75 1.26 -2.02
CA HIS A 1 -20.66 1.38 -1.03
C HIS A 1 -20.62 2.83 -0.59
N GLN A 2 -20.53 3.10 0.72
CA GLN A 2 -20.38 4.47 1.19
C GLN A 2 -18.96 4.93 0.85
N ASN A 3 -18.89 6.14 0.30
CA ASN A 3 -17.70 6.81 -0.20
C ASN A 3 -16.82 7.24 0.97
N TYR A 4 -15.80 6.46 1.32
CA TYR A 4 -14.85 6.78 2.38
C TYR A 4 -13.44 6.91 1.82
N LEU A 5 -12.64 7.74 2.48
CA LEU A 5 -11.21 7.84 2.27
C LEU A 5 -10.50 6.79 3.13
N SER A 6 -9.46 6.15 2.60
CA SER A 6 -8.63 5.18 3.30
C SER A 6 -7.14 5.43 3.03
N ASP A 7 -6.28 4.69 3.72
CA ASP A 7 -4.84 4.66 3.46
C ASP A 7 -4.18 6.05 3.44
N PHE A 8 -4.37 6.80 4.53
CA PHE A 8 -3.85 8.15 4.66
C PHE A 8 -2.33 8.16 4.80
N ASN A 9 -1.67 8.82 3.86
CA ASN A 9 -0.23 9.00 3.80
C ASN A 9 0.12 10.49 3.75
N PHE A 10 1.21 10.91 4.38
CA PHE A 10 1.69 12.29 4.28
C PHE A 10 2.79 12.39 3.22
N ASP A 11 2.61 13.29 2.26
CA ASP A 11 3.61 13.67 1.25
C ASP A 11 4.30 14.97 1.69
N ALA A 12 5.49 14.84 2.24
CA ALA A 12 6.26 15.97 2.73
C ALA A 12 6.79 16.86 1.60
N SER A 13 6.86 16.34 0.36
CA SER A 13 7.37 17.10 -0.79
C SER A 13 6.38 18.14 -1.31
N THR A 14 5.08 17.92 -1.10
CA THR A 14 4.00 18.82 -1.52
C THR A 14 3.19 19.39 -0.36
N ASN A 15 3.47 18.95 0.87
CA ASN A 15 2.67 19.27 2.06
C ASN A 15 1.20 18.85 1.90
N GLU A 16 0.99 17.63 1.41
CA GLU A 16 -0.33 17.07 1.14
C GLU A 16 -0.54 15.77 1.92
N ILE A 17 -1.79 15.53 2.34
CA ILE A 17 -2.24 14.19 2.70
C ILE A 17 -2.72 13.51 1.42
N VAL A 18 -2.18 12.34 1.12
CA VAL A 18 -2.53 11.48 -0.01
C VAL A 18 -3.25 10.25 0.54
N CYS A 19 -4.45 9.99 0.05
CA CYS A 19 -5.28 8.86 0.47
C CYS A 19 -6.00 8.29 -0.75
N ASP A 20 -6.53 7.09 -0.63
CA ASP A 20 -7.31 6.50 -1.71
C ASP A 20 -8.82 6.70 -1.49
N TYR A 21 -9.52 6.70 -2.61
CA TYR A 21 -10.96 6.85 -2.69
C TYR A 21 -11.49 5.95 -3.78
N SER A 22 -12.49 5.12 -3.49
CA SER A 22 -13.18 4.32 -4.51
C SER A 22 -14.64 4.72 -4.66
N ASP A 23 -15.06 4.94 -5.90
CA ASP A 23 -16.44 5.26 -6.27
C ASP A 23 -16.84 4.59 -7.57
N SER A 24 -17.98 3.90 -7.53
CA SER A 24 -18.62 3.31 -8.72
C SER A 24 -17.66 2.46 -9.56
N GLY A 25 -16.73 1.76 -8.91
CA GLY A 25 -15.73 0.89 -9.54
C GLY A 25 -14.45 1.58 -10.01
N ASN A 26 -14.30 2.89 -9.76
CA ASN A 26 -13.07 3.62 -10.02
C ASN A 26 -12.32 3.89 -8.71
N THR A 27 -10.99 3.78 -8.75
CA THR A 27 -10.10 4.19 -7.67
C THR A 27 -9.45 5.53 -8.03
N TYR A 28 -9.27 6.37 -7.03
CA TYR A 28 -8.69 7.71 -7.15
C TYR A 28 -7.63 7.90 -6.07
N ILE A 29 -6.59 8.63 -6.42
CA ILE A 29 -5.69 9.27 -5.48
C ILE A 29 -6.34 10.60 -5.09
N TYR A 30 -6.73 10.72 -3.82
CA TYR A 30 -7.28 11.94 -3.25
C TYR A 30 -6.19 12.67 -2.48
N LYS A 31 -6.04 13.97 -2.75
CA LYS A 31 -5.02 14.81 -2.14
C LYS A 31 -5.66 15.96 -1.38
N ILE A 32 -5.13 16.26 -0.20
CA ILE A 32 -5.57 17.36 0.65
C ILE A 32 -4.35 18.18 1.01
N ASN A 33 -4.29 19.44 0.57
CA ASN A 33 -3.25 20.36 1.00
C ASN A 33 -3.42 20.66 2.50
N VAL A 34 -2.35 20.52 3.27
CA VAL A 34 -2.40 20.64 4.73
C VAL A 34 -2.59 22.09 5.19
N ASP A 35 -2.08 23.06 4.44
CA ASP A 35 -2.12 24.48 4.84
C ASP A 35 -3.50 25.11 4.64
N ASN A 36 -4.21 24.73 3.57
CA ASN A 36 -5.44 25.41 3.15
C ASN A 36 -6.64 24.47 2.95
N GLY A 37 -6.46 23.15 3.09
CA GLY A 37 -7.52 22.16 2.93
C GLY A 37 -8.03 22.00 1.50
N GLN A 38 -7.38 22.59 0.49
CA GLN A 38 -7.76 22.40 -0.91
C GLN A 38 -7.56 20.94 -1.30
N THR A 39 -8.53 20.42 -2.05
CA THR A 39 -8.58 19.02 -2.43
C THR A 39 -8.48 18.83 -3.93
N THR A 40 -7.72 17.83 -4.37
CA THR A 40 -7.72 17.37 -5.76
C THR A 40 -7.87 15.85 -5.79
N SER A 41 -8.34 15.32 -6.93
CA SER A 41 -8.48 13.88 -7.13
C SER A 41 -7.98 13.49 -8.50
N ILE A 42 -7.21 12.42 -8.58
CA ILE A 42 -6.66 11.88 -9.82
C ILE A 42 -7.12 10.44 -9.93
N GLN A 43 -7.76 10.08 -11.04
CA GLN A 43 -8.20 8.71 -11.26
C GLN A 43 -6.98 7.79 -11.44
N SER A 44 -6.96 6.67 -10.74
CA SER A 44 -5.90 5.67 -10.78
C SER A 44 -6.52 4.28 -10.83
N ASN A 45 -6.84 3.83 -12.04
CA ASN A 45 -7.44 2.53 -12.27
C ASN A 45 -6.42 1.57 -12.89
N PRO A 46 -6.27 0.35 -12.37
CA PRO A 46 -5.57 -0.69 -13.12
C PRO A 46 -6.40 -1.14 -14.32
N ALA A 47 -5.74 -1.60 -15.38
CA ALA A 47 -6.41 -2.22 -16.53
C ALA A 47 -7.11 -3.55 -16.17
N ALA A 48 -6.60 -4.25 -15.15
CA ALA A 48 -7.16 -5.47 -14.59
C ALA A 48 -6.81 -5.56 -13.10
N GLY A 49 -7.73 -6.12 -12.30
CA GLY A 49 -7.60 -6.17 -10.85
C GLY A 49 -8.10 -4.89 -10.18
N ARG A 50 -7.59 -4.61 -8.98
CA ARG A 50 -7.87 -3.39 -8.19
C ARG A 50 -6.67 -2.98 -7.36
N TYR A 51 -6.58 -1.71 -7.00
CA TYR A 51 -5.57 -1.18 -6.09
C TYR A 51 -6.12 -1.08 -4.67
N GLU A 52 -5.36 -1.56 -3.70
CA GLU A 52 -5.68 -1.58 -2.26
C GLU A 52 -4.38 -1.32 -1.45
N ASN A 53 -4.51 -0.96 -0.18
CA ASN A 53 -3.40 -0.76 0.76
C ASN A 53 -2.32 0.20 0.25
N TRP A 54 -2.69 1.47 0.07
CA TRP A 54 -1.78 2.51 -0.40
C TRP A 54 -0.78 2.91 0.68
N ILE A 55 0.50 3.01 0.33
CA ILE A 55 1.56 3.33 1.27
C ILE A 55 2.62 4.22 0.62
N MET A 56 3.07 5.23 1.36
CA MET A 56 4.12 6.15 0.94
C MET A 56 5.45 5.78 1.61
N SER A 57 6.55 5.83 0.86
CA SER A 57 7.91 5.75 1.41
C SER A 57 8.39 7.08 1.98
N ALA A 58 9.50 7.03 2.71
CA ALA A 58 10.18 8.20 3.25
C ALA A 58 10.70 9.18 2.16
N ASP A 59 10.98 8.69 0.95
CA ASP A 59 11.36 9.50 -0.22
C ASP A 59 10.17 9.92 -1.10
N ASN A 60 8.94 9.80 -0.57
CA ASN A 60 7.67 10.20 -1.20
C ASN A 60 7.31 9.41 -2.48
N ARG A 61 7.73 8.15 -2.59
CA ARG A 61 7.21 7.23 -3.62
C ARG A 61 5.92 6.60 -3.12
N LEU A 62 4.92 6.50 -3.98
CA LEU A 62 3.60 5.96 -3.64
C LEU A 62 3.47 4.55 -4.20
N PHE A 63 3.20 3.59 -3.33
CA PHE A 63 2.98 2.19 -3.69
C PHE A 63 1.56 1.76 -3.36
N THR A 64 1.11 0.71 -4.06
CA THR A 64 -0.16 0.05 -3.77
C THR A 64 -0.08 -1.43 -4.10
N TYR A 65 -0.90 -2.23 -3.42
CA TYR A 65 -1.11 -3.64 -3.71
C TYR A 65 -2.15 -3.78 -4.82
N LYS A 66 -1.74 -4.39 -5.93
CA LYS A 66 -2.60 -4.71 -7.06
C LYS A 66 -3.11 -6.15 -6.94
N ASP A 67 -4.32 -6.27 -6.41
CA ASP A 67 -5.03 -7.54 -6.23
C ASP A 67 -5.84 -7.92 -7.48
N GLY A 68 -6.27 -9.18 -7.57
CA GLY A 68 -7.16 -9.66 -8.63
C GLY A 68 -6.45 -9.86 -9.98
N VAL A 69 -5.13 -9.95 -9.94
CA VAL A 69 -4.26 -10.39 -11.04
C VAL A 69 -3.40 -11.55 -10.58
N THR A 70 -2.86 -12.35 -11.50
CA THR A 70 -1.99 -13.48 -11.16
C THR A 70 -0.67 -13.34 -11.90
N PRO A 71 0.46 -13.19 -11.19
CA PRO A 71 0.57 -12.99 -9.73
C PRO A 71 -0.02 -11.65 -9.28
N HIS A 72 -0.37 -11.54 -7.99
CA HIS A 72 -0.64 -10.22 -7.38
C HIS A 72 0.66 -9.40 -7.38
N GLN A 73 0.56 -8.07 -7.29
CA GLN A 73 1.74 -7.22 -7.48
C GLN A 73 1.82 -6.08 -6.47
N ILE A 74 3.03 -5.65 -6.15
CA ILE A 74 3.29 -4.31 -5.61
C ILE A 74 3.70 -3.42 -6.77
N VAL A 75 3.03 -2.28 -6.92
CA VAL A 75 3.30 -1.33 -8.00
C VAL A 75 3.57 0.05 -7.44
N GLU A 76 4.37 0.83 -8.16
CA GLU A 76 4.62 2.25 -7.89
C GLU A 76 3.74 3.12 -8.80
N ILE A 77 3.09 4.11 -8.22
CA ILE A 77 2.11 4.97 -8.88
C ILE A 77 2.64 6.41 -8.99
N ASP A 78 2.56 6.99 -10.19
CA ASP A 78 2.79 8.42 -10.39
C ASP A 78 1.62 9.23 -9.80
N LYS A 79 1.93 9.97 -8.74
CA LYS A 79 0.99 10.81 -7.99
C LYS A 79 0.36 11.93 -8.83
N THR A 80 0.86 12.22 -10.02
CA THR A 80 0.38 13.32 -10.89
C THR A 80 -0.71 12.86 -11.85
N ASN A 81 -0.61 11.63 -12.34
CA ASN A 81 -1.50 11.11 -13.37
C ASN A 81 -2.18 9.78 -13.00
N GLY A 82 -1.82 9.16 -11.88
CA GLY A 82 -2.40 7.91 -11.39
C GLY A 82 -1.95 6.66 -12.14
N ASN A 83 -0.96 6.76 -13.03
CA ASN A 83 -0.45 5.62 -13.80
C ASN A 83 0.61 4.84 -13.03
N VAL A 84 0.69 3.54 -13.30
CA VAL A 84 1.83 2.73 -12.86
C VAL A 84 3.09 3.19 -13.57
N ILE A 85 4.15 3.45 -12.81
CA ILE A 85 5.48 3.74 -13.34
C ILE A 85 6.47 2.61 -13.11
N ASN A 86 6.20 1.71 -12.16
CA ASN A 86 7.02 0.54 -11.93
C ASN A 86 6.21 -0.62 -11.33
N VAL A 87 6.60 -1.86 -11.64
CA VAL A 87 6.17 -3.06 -10.91
C VAL A 87 7.33 -3.44 -10.00
N ILE A 88 7.13 -3.32 -8.69
CA ILE A 88 8.17 -3.52 -7.68
C ILE A 88 8.37 -5.02 -7.44
N ALA A 89 7.29 -5.76 -7.23
CA ALA A 89 7.35 -7.18 -6.90
C ALA A 89 6.13 -7.92 -7.42
N ASP A 90 6.35 -9.14 -7.91
CA ASP A 90 5.31 -10.14 -8.09
C ASP A 90 5.21 -10.98 -6.81
N ILE A 91 4.00 -11.16 -6.28
CA ILE A 91 3.76 -11.92 -5.06
C ILE A 91 3.72 -13.42 -5.40
N ASP A 92 4.55 -14.20 -4.70
CA ASP A 92 4.77 -15.62 -4.97
C ASP A 92 3.66 -16.56 -4.43
N HIS A 93 2.61 -15.97 -3.85
CA HIS A 93 1.42 -16.66 -3.35
C HIS A 93 0.14 -15.87 -3.67
N GLN A 94 -1.01 -16.53 -3.50
CA GLN A 94 -2.32 -15.94 -3.83
C GLN A 94 -3.08 -15.37 -2.61
N ASN A 95 -2.53 -15.52 -1.40
CA ASN A 95 -3.13 -14.95 -0.19
C ASN A 95 -3.10 -13.42 -0.23
N TYR A 96 -4.19 -12.80 0.21
CA TYR A 96 -4.34 -11.35 0.29
C TYR A 96 -3.35 -10.74 1.28
N LEU A 97 -2.70 -9.64 0.87
CA LEU A 97 -1.83 -8.84 1.74
C LEU A 97 -2.65 -7.72 2.42
N SER A 98 -2.50 -7.55 3.73
CA SER A 98 -3.16 -6.51 4.53
C SER A 98 -2.19 -5.75 5.45
N ASP A 99 -2.68 -4.68 6.08
CA ASP A 99 -2.03 -3.94 7.18
C ASP A 99 -0.64 -3.38 6.85
N PHE A 100 -0.56 -2.67 5.72
CA PHE A 100 0.70 -2.14 5.17
C PHE A 100 1.29 -1.05 6.05
N ASN A 101 2.58 -1.17 6.32
CA ASN A 101 3.42 -0.15 6.94
C ASN A 101 4.74 -0.03 6.16
N PHE A 102 5.33 1.16 6.16
CA PHE A 102 6.65 1.36 5.57
C PHE A 102 7.73 1.42 6.66
N ASP A 103 8.80 0.66 6.48
CA ASP A 103 10.02 0.72 7.27
C ASP A 103 11.08 1.49 6.48
N ALA A 104 11.33 2.74 6.88
CA ALA A 104 12.30 3.60 6.22
C ALA A 104 13.76 3.19 6.47
N SER A 105 14.03 2.38 7.50
CA SER A 105 15.39 1.95 7.82
C SER A 105 15.90 0.86 6.87
N THR A 106 14.97 0.08 6.28
CA THR A 106 15.27 -1.02 5.36
C THR A 106 14.70 -0.83 3.96
N ASN A 107 13.96 0.27 3.72
CA ASN A 107 13.18 0.50 2.50
C ASN A 107 12.23 -0.67 2.22
N GLU A 108 11.51 -1.13 3.25
CA GLU A 108 10.61 -2.27 3.14
C GLU A 108 9.16 -1.85 3.39
N ILE A 109 8.26 -2.37 2.56
CA ILE A 109 6.86 -2.49 2.93
C ILE A 109 6.73 -3.73 3.82
N ILE A 110 6.18 -3.55 5.00
CA ILE A 110 5.83 -4.61 5.95
C ILE A 110 4.31 -4.76 5.93
N CYS A 111 3.84 -5.96 5.65
CA CYS A 111 2.42 -6.31 5.63
C CYS A 111 2.24 -7.73 6.18
N ASN A 112 1.02 -8.24 6.17
CA ASN A 112 0.76 -9.62 6.53
C ASN A 112 -0.18 -10.30 5.55
N TYR A 113 -0.13 -11.62 5.58
CA TYR A 113 -1.18 -12.47 5.03
C TYR A 113 -1.45 -13.62 5.98
N SER A 114 -2.60 -14.24 5.80
CA SER A 114 -2.94 -15.48 6.48
C SER A 114 -2.95 -16.63 5.50
N ASN A 115 -2.46 -17.79 5.94
CA ASN A 115 -2.54 -19.04 5.20
C ASN A 115 -2.93 -20.14 6.19
N ASN A 116 -4.13 -20.70 6.01
CA ASN A 116 -4.79 -21.55 6.99
C ASN A 116 -4.88 -20.84 8.36
N ASP A 117 -4.39 -21.48 9.43
CA ASP A 117 -4.40 -20.96 10.80
C ASP A 117 -3.12 -20.19 11.19
N SER A 118 -2.28 -19.84 10.21
CA SER A 118 -1.02 -19.14 10.44
C SER A 118 -1.03 -17.77 9.77
N THR A 119 -0.63 -16.75 10.53
CA THR A 119 -0.35 -15.41 10.01
C THR A 119 1.14 -15.28 9.73
N TYR A 120 1.49 -14.54 8.69
CA TYR A 120 2.85 -14.31 8.26
C TYR A 120 3.11 -12.82 8.17
N ILE A 121 4.26 -12.38 8.66
CA ILE A 121 4.85 -11.09 8.31
C ILE A 121 5.44 -11.26 6.92
N TYR A 122 5.06 -10.39 6.01
CA TYR A 122 5.62 -10.33 4.68
C TYR A 122 6.33 -9.00 4.49
N LYS A 123 7.57 -9.08 4.03
CA LYS A 123 8.40 -7.90 3.77
C LYS A 123 8.70 -7.82 2.29
N ILE A 124 8.60 -6.63 1.71
CA ILE A 124 8.94 -6.35 0.32
C ILE A 124 9.91 -5.16 0.30
N ASN A 125 11.15 -5.37 -0.15
CA ASN A 125 12.07 -4.27 -0.36
C ASN A 125 11.69 -3.50 -1.64
N VAL A 126 11.48 -2.19 -1.53
CA VAL A 126 10.94 -1.37 -2.64
C VAL A 126 11.96 -0.96 -3.69
N ASP A 127 13.25 -1.25 -3.46
CA ASP A 127 14.34 -0.91 -4.39
C ASP A 127 14.66 -2.08 -5.32
N ASN A 128 14.46 -3.32 -4.87
CA ASN A 128 14.83 -4.51 -5.63
C ASN A 128 13.71 -5.57 -5.75
N GLY A 129 12.56 -5.36 -5.11
CA GLY A 129 11.43 -6.28 -5.17
C GLY A 129 11.62 -7.59 -4.39
N GLN A 130 12.72 -7.74 -3.66
CA GLN A 130 12.98 -8.94 -2.88
C GLN A 130 11.95 -9.07 -1.77
N THR A 131 11.40 -10.27 -1.62
CA THR A 131 10.41 -10.57 -0.60
C THR A 131 10.92 -11.57 0.44
N THR A 132 10.42 -11.44 1.67
CA THR A 132 10.62 -12.45 2.72
C THR A 132 9.32 -12.68 3.48
N SER A 133 9.10 -13.92 3.90
CA SER A 133 7.93 -14.32 4.69
C SER A 133 8.38 -14.96 5.99
N ILE A 134 7.82 -14.50 7.11
CA ILE A 134 8.14 -14.97 8.45
C ILE A 134 6.84 -15.33 9.15
N GLN A 135 6.67 -16.60 9.52
CA GLN A 135 5.50 -17.04 10.25
C GLN A 135 5.43 -16.34 11.62
N SER A 136 4.32 -15.66 11.88
CA SER A 136 4.02 -15.01 13.15
C SER A 136 2.98 -15.83 13.91
N ASN A 137 3.43 -16.60 14.90
CA ASN A 137 2.55 -17.46 15.71
C ASN A 137 2.31 -16.83 17.09
N PRO A 138 1.29 -15.97 17.27
CA PRO A 138 0.88 -15.58 18.62
C PRO A 138 0.31 -16.81 19.35
N THR A 139 0.64 -16.97 20.64
CA THR A 139 0.16 -18.10 21.46
C THR A 139 -1.36 -18.08 21.65
N ALA A 140 -1.99 -16.90 21.54
CA ALA A 140 -3.44 -16.71 21.48
C ALA A 140 -3.77 -15.38 20.77
N GLY A 141 -4.88 -15.31 20.03
CA GLY A 141 -5.32 -14.11 19.32
C GLY A 141 -4.64 -13.90 17.95
N ARG A 142 -4.69 -12.67 17.43
CA ARG A 142 -4.04 -12.24 16.17
C ARG A 142 -3.40 -10.86 16.36
N TYR A 143 -2.35 -10.58 15.60
CA TYR A 143 -1.82 -9.22 15.49
C TYR A 143 -2.76 -8.41 14.57
N GLU A 144 -3.19 -7.23 15.03
CA GLU A 144 -4.13 -6.36 14.30
C GLU A 144 -3.44 -5.12 13.73
N ASN A 145 -2.27 -4.76 14.26
CA ASN A 145 -1.54 -3.55 13.87
C ASN A 145 -0.05 -3.86 13.85
N TRP A 146 0.61 -3.43 12.80
CA TRP A 146 2.07 -3.40 12.72
C TRP A 146 2.53 -1.98 12.97
N ILE A 147 3.51 -1.81 13.85
CA ILE A 147 4.09 -0.49 14.15
C ILE A 147 5.60 -0.64 13.93
N THR A 148 6.11 0.08 12.94
CA THR A 148 7.55 0.21 12.71
C THR A 148 8.09 1.37 13.55
N LYS A 149 9.23 1.17 14.20
CA LYS A 149 9.96 2.26 14.86
C LYS A 149 10.93 2.83 13.83
N ASN A 150 10.67 4.05 13.37
CA ASN A 150 11.66 4.82 12.64
C ASN A 150 12.70 5.35 13.64
N GLU A 151 13.99 5.12 13.39
CA GLU A 151 15.10 5.66 14.20
C GLU A 151 15.54 7.05 13.74
#